data_AF-A0A3B0YJP2-F1
#
_entry.id   AF-A0A3B0YJP2-F1
#
_cell.length_a   1.000
_cell.length_b   1.000
_cell.length_c   1.000
_cell.angle_alpha   90.00
_cell.angle_beta   90.00
_cell.angle_gamma   90.00
#
_symmetry.space_group_name_H-M   'P 1'
#
loop_
_entity.id
_entity.type
_entity.pdbx_description
1 polymer ?
#
loop_
_entity_poly.entity_id
_entity_poly.type
_entity_poly.pdbx_seq_one_letter_code
_entity_poly.pdbx_strand_id
1 'polypeptide(L)'
;MSVPDGLGETQSLAIRVTYKLEWQDGFGARGWKLDCTLDDPNVIATTAATGCQISTSVLVHDMLDHYISGFPLSGHRNEAMALIQLASRTGSDPRPDYAQMVDEDLMQGSVSGERLRSFLPPGFLKYLPDNSMSGKQVISALVDKLGQSALRTALIDRFFELGERGIPLAQASWRRHGLDYQLRNQFGQCLQKLLARVDKVIQERGCSYANGEFLLNNQSCQLHGVTPDVYRLKELVNRNHDSGSQQTL
;
A
#
# COMPACT_ATOMS: atom_id res chain seq x y z
N MET A 1 47.29 -8.88 -2.33
CA MET A 1 46.16 -8.51 -3.20
C MET A 1 45.27 -7.59 -2.40
N SER A 2 45.35 -6.30 -2.70
CA SER A 2 44.62 -5.25 -2.00
C SER A 2 43.15 -5.29 -2.41
N VAL A 3 42.25 -5.36 -1.44
CA VAL A 3 40.82 -5.15 -1.66
C VAL A 3 40.63 -3.67 -2.02
N PRO A 4 39.94 -3.31 -3.12
CA PRO A 4 39.64 -1.92 -3.38
C PRO A 4 38.58 -1.46 -2.38
N ASP A 5 38.97 -0.52 -1.51
CA ASP A 5 38.05 0.35 -0.77
C ASP A 5 37.32 1.25 -1.76
N GLY A 6 36.28 0.71 -2.38
CA GLY A 6 35.19 1.48 -2.94
C GLY A 6 34.08 1.51 -1.90
N LEU A 7 34.02 2.57 -1.09
CA LEU A 7 32.79 2.96 -0.41
C LEU A 7 31.78 3.30 -1.52
N GLY A 8 31.10 2.27 -2.03
CA GLY A 8 30.05 2.43 -3.02
C GLY A 8 29.02 3.39 -2.46
N GLU A 9 28.72 4.44 -3.23
CA GLU A 9 27.56 5.29 -2.94
C GLU A 9 26.39 4.38 -2.59
N THR A 10 25.82 4.58 -1.41
CA THR A 10 24.73 3.75 -0.95
C THR A 10 23.53 4.03 -1.85
N GLN A 11 23.30 3.14 -2.81
CA GLN A 11 22.22 3.28 -3.78
C GLN A 11 20.91 3.40 -3.02
N SER A 12 20.25 4.54 -3.17
CA SER A 12 18.99 4.82 -2.49
C SER A 12 17.83 4.52 -3.45
N LEU A 13 16.80 3.85 -2.94
CA LEU A 13 15.53 3.65 -3.64
C LEU A 13 14.75 4.97 -3.62
N ALA A 14 14.42 5.48 -4.82
CA ALA A 14 13.55 6.64 -4.99
C ALA A 14 12.09 6.19 -5.21
N ILE A 15 11.16 6.74 -4.43
CA ILE A 15 9.72 6.53 -4.54
C ILE A 15 9.05 7.88 -4.71
N ARG A 16 8.47 8.11 -5.89
CA ARG A 16 7.82 9.38 -6.21
C ARG A 16 6.37 9.40 -5.77
N VAL A 17 5.96 10.56 -5.26
CA VAL A 17 4.61 10.82 -4.79
C VAL A 17 4.09 12.15 -5.29
N THR A 18 2.79 12.19 -5.49
CA THR A 18 2.06 13.40 -5.86
C THR A 18 1.00 13.68 -4.81
N TYR A 19 0.96 14.91 -4.32
CA TYR A 19 -0.14 15.47 -3.56
C TYR A 19 -1.10 16.22 -4.48
N LYS A 20 -2.41 16.05 -4.25
CA LYS A 20 -3.44 16.98 -4.73
C LYS A 20 -4.41 17.30 -3.60
N LEU A 21 -4.92 18.52 -3.62
CA LEU A 21 -6.02 18.93 -2.74
C LEU A 21 -7.30 18.17 -3.04
N GLU A 22 -7.53 17.84 -4.31
CA GLU A 22 -8.69 17.06 -4.77
C GLU A 22 -8.25 16.04 -5.83
N TRP A 23 -8.70 14.80 -5.65
CA TRP A 23 -8.53 13.72 -6.61
C TRP A 23 -9.87 13.33 -7.26
N GLN A 24 -9.82 12.96 -8.54
CA GLN A 24 -10.97 12.42 -9.28
C GLN A 24 -11.04 10.89 -9.13
N ASP A 25 -10.89 10.39 -7.90
CA ASP A 25 -10.88 8.95 -7.59
C ASP A 25 -12.22 8.45 -7.01
N GLY A 26 -13.30 9.21 -7.21
CA GLY A 26 -14.63 8.88 -6.70
C GLY A 26 -14.85 9.23 -5.23
N PHE A 27 -13.78 9.50 -4.47
CA PHE A 27 -13.86 9.95 -3.08
C PHE A 27 -13.64 11.46 -2.92
N GLY A 28 -13.14 12.15 -3.94
CA GLY A 28 -12.84 13.58 -3.89
C GLY A 28 -11.76 13.89 -2.83
N ALA A 29 -10.98 12.89 -2.44
CA ALA A 29 -10.16 12.94 -1.25
C ALA A 29 -8.94 13.84 -1.47
N ARG A 30 -8.52 14.53 -0.42
CA ARG A 30 -7.25 15.26 -0.33
C ARG A 30 -6.15 14.28 0.05
N GLY A 31 -5.00 14.33 -0.61
CA GLY A 31 -3.84 13.59 -0.12
C GLY A 31 -2.79 13.25 -1.17
N TRP A 32 -1.92 12.34 -0.77
CA TRP A 32 -0.79 11.82 -1.51
C TRP A 32 -1.14 10.49 -2.18
N LYS A 33 -0.58 10.27 -3.37
CA LYS A 33 -0.54 8.98 -4.07
C LYS A 33 0.87 8.68 -4.52
N LEU A 34 1.17 7.40 -4.75
CA LEU A 34 2.36 7.01 -5.50
C LEU A 34 2.20 7.42 -6.97
N ASP A 35 3.27 7.90 -7.59
CA ASP A 35 3.21 8.32 -8.99
C ASP A 35 2.87 7.16 -9.96
N CYS A 36 3.18 5.93 -9.56
CA CYS A 36 2.82 4.74 -10.33
C CYS A 36 1.33 4.37 -10.27
N THR A 37 0.52 5.07 -9.45
CA THR A 37 -0.91 4.80 -9.27
C THR A 37 -1.81 5.99 -9.55
N LEU A 38 -1.29 7.05 -10.19
CA LEU A 38 -2.06 8.26 -10.49
C LEU A 38 -3.32 7.99 -11.31
N ASP A 39 -3.25 6.98 -12.18
CA ASP A 39 -4.34 6.56 -13.08
C ASP A 39 -5.09 5.31 -12.59
N ASP A 40 -4.75 4.75 -11.42
CA ASP A 40 -5.49 3.61 -10.85
C ASP A 40 -6.66 4.13 -10.00
N PRO A 41 -7.93 3.94 -10.44
CA PRO A 41 -9.09 4.42 -9.70
C PRO A 41 -9.34 3.65 -8.39
N ASN A 42 -8.70 2.49 -8.20
CA ASN A 42 -8.85 1.68 -6.98
C ASN A 42 -7.86 2.08 -5.88
N VAL A 43 -6.86 2.90 -6.19
CA VAL A 43 -5.88 3.40 -5.22
C VAL A 43 -6.29 4.81 -4.79
N ILE A 44 -6.63 4.98 -3.53
CA ILE A 44 -7.17 6.23 -2.99
C ILE A 44 -6.08 7.19 -2.53
N ALA A 45 -6.33 8.49 -2.61
CA ALA A 45 -5.43 9.49 -2.06
C ALA A 45 -5.51 9.56 -0.55
N THR A 46 -4.36 9.67 0.13
CA THR A 46 -4.33 9.58 1.59
C THR A 46 -3.49 10.67 2.23
N THR A 47 -3.91 11.11 3.42
CA THR A 47 -3.16 12.07 4.23
C THR A 47 -2.15 11.35 5.12
N ALA A 48 -1.41 12.09 5.94
CA ALA A 48 -0.58 11.47 6.97
C ALA A 48 -1.39 10.81 8.11
N ALA A 49 -2.72 10.89 8.10
CA ALA A 49 -3.55 10.29 9.15
C ALA A 49 -3.35 8.77 9.22
N THR A 50 -3.24 8.27 10.45
CA THR A 50 -3.16 6.85 10.75
C THR A 50 -4.53 6.32 11.16
N GLY A 51 -4.74 5.01 11.01
CA GLY A 51 -5.91 4.36 11.59
C GLY A 51 -5.91 4.40 13.12
N CYS A 52 -7.08 4.16 13.73
CA CYS A 52 -7.21 4.10 15.19
C CYS A 52 -6.46 2.90 15.81
N GLN A 53 -6.26 1.84 15.03
CA GLN A 53 -5.66 0.58 15.50
C GLN A 53 -4.21 0.40 15.04
N ILE A 54 -3.84 0.97 13.89
CA ILE A 54 -2.50 0.82 13.30
C ILE A 54 -1.94 2.22 13.06
N SER A 55 -0.79 2.51 13.65
CA SER A 55 -0.08 3.80 13.53
C SER A 55 0.65 3.98 12.20
N THR A 56 0.05 3.48 11.11
CA THR A 56 0.54 3.58 9.73
C THR A 56 -0.56 4.21 8.89
N SER A 57 -0.22 5.24 8.12
CA SER A 57 -1.07 5.80 7.06
C SER A 57 -1.10 4.88 5.84
N VAL A 58 -2.17 4.98 5.04
CA VAL A 58 -2.32 4.17 3.83
C VAL A 58 -1.17 4.40 2.85
N LEU A 59 -0.68 5.63 2.65
CA LEU A 59 0.48 5.85 1.77
C LEU A 59 1.74 5.08 2.23
N VAL A 60 1.99 5.02 3.54
CA VAL A 60 3.15 4.28 4.07
C VAL A 60 2.94 2.77 3.91
N HIS A 61 1.71 2.30 4.05
CA HIS A 61 1.34 0.92 3.72
C HIS A 61 1.57 0.62 2.24
N ASP A 62 1.06 1.44 1.33
CA ASP A 62 1.25 1.34 -0.11
C ASP A 62 2.73 1.28 -0.51
N MET A 63 3.57 2.11 0.12
CA MET A 63 5.02 2.09 -0.11
C MET A 63 5.66 0.79 0.35
N LEU A 64 5.50 0.43 1.63
CA LEU A 64 6.29 -0.64 2.23
C LEU A 64 5.73 -2.02 1.93
N ASP A 65 4.42 -2.14 2.03
CA ASP A 65 3.73 -3.42 2.09
C ASP A 65 3.26 -3.86 0.70
N HIS A 66 3.06 -2.92 -0.24
CA HIS A 66 2.87 -3.20 -1.67
C HIS A 66 4.12 -2.93 -2.49
N TYR A 67 4.49 -1.66 -2.70
CA TYR A 67 5.45 -1.25 -3.73
C TYR A 67 6.84 -1.86 -3.53
N ILE A 68 7.47 -1.65 -2.36
CA ILE A 68 8.80 -2.21 -2.07
C ILE A 68 8.73 -3.74 -1.97
N SER A 69 7.62 -4.27 -1.47
CA SER A 69 7.37 -5.72 -1.39
C SER A 69 7.10 -6.37 -2.76
N GLY A 70 6.95 -5.57 -3.82
CA GLY A 70 6.82 -6.02 -5.20
C GLY A 70 5.42 -6.53 -5.54
N PHE A 71 4.39 -6.07 -4.83
CA PHE A 71 2.99 -6.39 -5.11
C PHE A 71 2.32 -5.23 -5.86
N PRO A 72 1.40 -5.50 -6.79
CA PRO A 72 0.49 -4.48 -7.29
C PRO A 72 -0.31 -3.85 -6.13
N LEU A 73 -0.66 -2.57 -6.26
CA LEU A 73 -1.37 -1.83 -5.19
C LEU A 73 -2.87 -2.13 -5.11
N SER A 74 -3.45 -2.74 -6.14
CA SER A 74 -4.88 -3.06 -6.19
C SER A 74 -5.13 -4.56 -6.31
N GLY A 75 -6.28 -5.01 -5.82
CA GLY A 75 -6.76 -6.39 -5.91
C GLY A 75 -6.61 -7.19 -4.62
N HIS A 76 -7.60 -8.03 -4.32
CA HIS A 76 -7.71 -8.72 -3.03
C HIS A 76 -6.53 -9.63 -2.70
N ARG A 77 -5.98 -10.34 -3.70
CA ARG A 77 -4.82 -11.21 -3.48
C ARG A 77 -3.58 -10.39 -3.09
N ASN A 78 -3.41 -9.23 -3.69
CA ASN A 78 -2.26 -8.37 -3.41
C ASN A 78 -2.41 -7.72 -2.04
N GLU A 79 -3.63 -7.30 -1.70
CA GLU A 79 -4.00 -6.82 -0.35
C GLU A 79 -3.73 -7.88 0.72
N ALA A 80 -4.09 -9.15 0.47
CA ALA A 80 -3.77 -10.26 1.36
C ALA A 80 -2.27 -10.35 1.68
N MET A 81 -1.43 -10.20 0.66
CA MET A 81 0.03 -10.23 0.81
C MET A 81 0.54 -9.02 1.57
N ALA A 82 0.05 -7.82 1.25
CA ALA A 82 0.46 -6.58 1.89
C ALA A 82 0.03 -6.51 3.36
N LEU A 83 -1.18 -6.95 3.72
CA LEU A 83 -1.65 -6.96 5.11
C LEU A 83 -0.83 -7.89 6.00
N ILE A 84 -0.30 -9.01 5.48
CA ILE A 84 0.69 -9.82 6.21
C ILE A 84 2.00 -9.07 6.40
N GLN A 85 2.45 -8.27 5.42
CA GLN A 85 3.65 -7.43 5.60
C GLN A 85 3.42 -6.38 6.68
N LEU A 86 2.28 -5.68 6.63
CA LEU A 86 1.86 -4.69 7.62
C LEU A 86 1.79 -5.29 9.02
N ALA A 87 1.09 -6.43 9.17
CA ALA A 87 0.99 -7.17 10.43
C ALA A 87 2.37 -7.56 10.96
N SER A 88 3.25 -8.09 10.10
CA SER A 88 4.59 -8.52 10.50
C SER A 88 5.47 -7.39 11.06
N ARG A 89 5.27 -6.15 10.60
CA ARG A 89 6.08 -4.99 11.02
C ARG A 89 5.44 -4.16 12.13
N THR A 90 4.11 -4.21 12.29
CA THR A 90 3.39 -3.41 13.29
C THR A 90 2.86 -4.22 14.47
N GLY A 91 2.77 -5.55 14.33
CA GLY A 91 2.12 -6.43 15.29
C GLY A 91 0.59 -6.40 15.23
N SER A 92 0.00 -5.80 14.18
CA SER A 92 -1.46 -5.80 13.99
C SER A 92 -1.99 -7.20 13.63
N ASP A 93 -3.28 -7.42 13.92
CA ASP A 93 -4.02 -8.59 13.44
C ASP A 93 -4.75 -8.22 12.14
N PRO A 94 -4.47 -8.89 10.99
CA PRO A 94 -5.14 -8.60 9.73
C PRO A 94 -6.52 -9.27 9.61
N ARG A 95 -6.92 -10.10 10.58
CA ARG A 95 -8.21 -10.82 10.54
C ARG A 95 -9.43 -9.88 10.41
N PRO A 96 -9.51 -8.73 11.12
CA PRO A 96 -10.63 -7.80 10.94
C PRO A 96 -10.72 -7.25 9.52
N ASP A 97 -9.60 -6.88 8.90
CA ASP A 97 -9.56 -6.37 7.52
C ASP A 97 -9.98 -7.45 6.51
N TYR A 98 -9.50 -8.69 6.69
CA TYR A 98 -9.94 -9.82 5.86
C TYR A 98 -11.43 -10.13 6.03
N ALA A 99 -11.93 -10.08 7.26
CA ALA A 99 -13.35 -10.26 7.54
C ALA A 99 -14.20 -9.21 6.82
N GLN A 100 -13.77 -7.94 6.85
CA GLN A 100 -14.46 -6.86 6.16
C GLN A 100 -14.48 -7.09 4.64
N MET A 101 -13.33 -7.35 4.01
CA MET A 101 -13.27 -7.64 2.56
C MET A 101 -14.12 -8.86 2.18
N VAL A 102 -14.13 -9.90 3.01
CA VAL A 102 -14.98 -11.06 2.78
C VAL A 102 -16.46 -10.68 2.79
N ASP A 103 -16.90 -9.94 3.81
CA ASP A 103 -18.31 -9.61 4.03
C ASP A 103 -18.83 -8.59 3.00
N GLU A 104 -18.02 -7.58 2.67
CA GLU A 104 -18.40 -6.49 1.76
C GLU A 104 -18.34 -6.91 0.29
N ASP A 105 -17.31 -7.68 -0.10
CA ASP A 105 -17.07 -7.99 -1.52
C ASP A 105 -17.30 -9.46 -1.87
N LEU A 106 -16.57 -10.37 -1.22
CA LEU A 106 -16.53 -11.77 -1.66
C LEU A 106 -17.87 -12.46 -1.45
N MET A 107 -18.56 -12.20 -0.32
CA MET A 107 -19.90 -12.71 -0.07
C MET A 107 -20.95 -12.14 -1.04
N GLN A 108 -20.64 -11.02 -1.71
CA GLN A 108 -21.46 -10.46 -2.80
C GLN A 108 -21.06 -11.00 -4.18
N GLY A 109 -20.10 -11.92 -4.24
CA GLY A 109 -19.59 -12.52 -5.46
C GLY A 109 -18.58 -11.65 -6.21
N SER A 110 -18.03 -10.63 -5.56
CA SER A 110 -17.06 -9.70 -6.14
C SER A 110 -15.64 -10.04 -5.70
N VAL A 111 -14.70 -10.00 -6.65
CA VAL A 111 -13.25 -10.04 -6.38
C VAL A 111 -12.57 -9.08 -7.34
N SER A 112 -11.84 -8.10 -6.81
CA SER A 112 -10.95 -7.23 -7.57
C SER A 112 -9.66 -7.95 -7.98
N GLY A 113 -9.21 -7.70 -9.22
CA GLY A 113 -7.93 -8.17 -9.78
C GLY A 113 -7.94 -9.59 -10.40
N GLU A 114 -8.94 -10.42 -10.10
CA GLU A 114 -9.05 -11.77 -10.67
C GLU A 114 -10.49 -12.30 -10.67
N ARG A 115 -10.73 -13.45 -11.31
CA ARG A 115 -12.02 -14.14 -11.23
C ARG A 115 -12.20 -14.76 -9.84
N LEU A 116 -13.40 -14.69 -9.26
CA LEU A 116 -13.72 -15.33 -7.97
C LEU A 116 -13.26 -16.79 -7.90
N ARG A 117 -13.47 -17.58 -8.97
CA ARG A 117 -13.02 -18.98 -9.04
C ARG A 117 -11.51 -19.16 -8.86
N SER A 118 -10.69 -18.21 -9.31
CA SER A 118 -9.23 -18.25 -9.15
C SER A 118 -8.80 -17.89 -7.72
N PHE A 119 -9.62 -17.09 -7.04
CA PHE A 119 -9.39 -16.69 -5.66
C PHE A 119 -9.77 -17.79 -4.66
N LEU A 120 -10.87 -18.51 -4.90
CA LEU A 120 -11.41 -19.53 -4.00
C LEU A 120 -10.37 -20.59 -3.56
N PRO A 121 -10.55 -21.18 -2.36
CA PRO A 121 -9.84 -22.41 -1.99
C PRO A 121 -10.01 -23.49 -3.07
N PRO A 122 -8.93 -24.17 -3.52
CA PRO A 122 -9.02 -25.17 -4.59
C PRO A 122 -10.06 -26.27 -4.32
N GLY A 123 -10.21 -26.67 -3.05
CA GLY A 123 -11.18 -27.67 -2.62
C GLY A 123 -12.64 -27.28 -2.81
N PHE A 124 -12.96 -26.01 -3.08
CA PHE A 124 -14.33 -25.53 -3.28
C PHE A 124 -14.80 -25.69 -4.73
N LEU A 125 -13.88 -25.79 -5.69
CA LEU A 125 -14.20 -25.90 -7.11
C LEU A 125 -15.03 -27.15 -7.42
N LYS A 126 -14.89 -28.22 -6.63
CA LYS A 126 -15.65 -29.46 -6.77
C LYS A 126 -17.16 -29.30 -6.52
N TYR A 127 -17.58 -28.22 -5.87
CA TYR A 127 -18.99 -27.93 -5.60
C TYR A 127 -19.64 -27.08 -6.70
N LEU A 128 -18.86 -26.64 -7.69
CA LEU A 128 -19.30 -25.69 -8.69
C LEU A 128 -19.43 -26.38 -10.06
N PRO A 129 -20.65 -26.65 -10.54
CA PRO A 129 -20.87 -27.46 -11.74
C PRO A 129 -20.49 -26.76 -13.05
N ASP A 130 -20.56 -25.42 -13.10
CA ASP A 130 -20.44 -24.68 -14.37
C ASP A 130 -19.51 -23.48 -14.28
N ASN A 131 -18.46 -23.46 -15.11
CA ASN A 131 -17.49 -22.38 -15.22
C ASN A 131 -18.07 -21.04 -15.69
N SER A 132 -19.29 -21.01 -16.22
CA SER A 132 -19.98 -19.79 -16.67
C SER A 132 -20.73 -19.02 -15.57
N MET A 133 -20.87 -19.62 -14.38
CA MET A 133 -21.59 -19.00 -13.26
C MET A 133 -21.02 -17.63 -12.88
N SER A 134 -21.91 -16.65 -12.71
CA SER A 134 -21.56 -15.36 -12.13
C SER A 134 -21.06 -15.52 -10.69
N GLY A 135 -20.33 -14.53 -10.17
CA GLY A 135 -19.81 -14.57 -8.81
C GLY A 135 -20.91 -14.77 -7.75
N LYS A 136 -22.06 -14.09 -7.90
CA LYS A 136 -23.22 -14.27 -7.00
C LYS A 136 -23.76 -15.69 -7.01
N GLN A 137 -23.87 -16.30 -8.20
CA GLN A 137 -24.30 -17.70 -8.33
C GLN A 137 -23.28 -18.65 -7.69
N VAL A 138 -21.98 -18.38 -7.85
CA VAL A 138 -20.91 -19.17 -7.21
C VAL A 138 -21.04 -19.12 -5.70
N ILE A 139 -21.19 -17.94 -5.10
CA ILE A 139 -21.36 -17.80 -3.65
C ILE A 139 -22.63 -18.49 -3.16
N SER A 140 -23.77 -18.28 -3.84
CA SER A 140 -25.03 -18.95 -3.48
C SER A 140 -24.87 -20.47 -3.44
N ALA A 141 -24.25 -21.05 -4.48
CA ALA A 141 -24.02 -22.49 -4.55
C ALA A 141 -23.08 -22.99 -3.43
N LEU A 142 -22.06 -22.21 -3.06
CA LEU A 142 -21.17 -22.56 -1.95
C LEU A 142 -21.87 -22.43 -0.59
N VAL A 143 -22.71 -21.41 -0.39
CA VAL A 143 -23.54 -21.25 0.81
C VAL A 143 -24.49 -22.44 0.97
N ASP A 144 -25.15 -22.88 -0.10
CA ASP A 144 -26.06 -24.02 -0.08
C ASP A 144 -25.35 -25.34 0.29
N LYS A 145 -24.05 -25.47 -0.04
CA LYS A 145 -23.27 -26.68 0.21
C LYS A 145 -22.53 -26.69 1.54
N LEU A 146 -22.04 -25.54 1.99
CA LEU A 146 -21.14 -25.44 3.13
C LEU A 146 -21.79 -24.75 4.33
N GLY A 147 -22.82 -23.94 4.09
CA GLY A 147 -23.36 -22.97 5.04
C GLY A 147 -22.56 -21.66 5.02
N GLN A 148 -23.26 -20.55 5.27
CA GLN A 148 -22.70 -19.20 5.20
C GLN A 148 -21.51 -18.98 6.15
N SER A 149 -21.62 -19.39 7.41
CA SER A 149 -20.57 -19.19 8.42
C SER A 149 -19.29 -19.97 8.09
N ALA A 150 -19.42 -21.20 7.59
CA ALA A 150 -18.28 -22.01 7.19
C ALA A 150 -17.59 -21.45 5.93
N LEU A 151 -18.37 -20.99 4.94
CA LEU A 151 -17.83 -20.33 3.75
C LEU A 151 -17.06 -19.06 4.14
N ARG A 152 -17.66 -18.18 4.95
CA ARG A 152 -17.02 -16.95 5.42
C ARG A 152 -15.68 -17.23 6.10
N THR A 153 -15.67 -18.16 7.06
CA THR A 153 -14.44 -18.56 7.77
C THR A 153 -13.36 -19.05 6.81
N ALA A 154 -13.73 -19.93 5.87
CA ALA A 154 -12.77 -20.46 4.90
C ALA A 154 -12.24 -19.40 3.92
N LEU A 155 -13.03 -18.38 3.58
CA LEU A 155 -12.56 -17.25 2.76
C LEU A 155 -11.58 -16.36 3.54
N ILE A 156 -11.82 -16.14 4.84
CA ILE A 156 -10.84 -15.43 5.70
C ILE A 156 -9.54 -16.23 5.78
N ASP A 157 -9.62 -17.54 6.01
CA ASP A 157 -8.43 -18.39 6.06
C ASP A 157 -7.69 -18.43 4.71
N ARG A 158 -8.42 -18.30 3.59
CA ARG A 158 -7.85 -18.15 2.26
C ARG A 158 -7.02 -16.87 2.12
N PHE A 159 -7.48 -15.74 2.67
CA PHE A 159 -6.68 -14.52 2.71
C PHE A 159 -5.38 -14.74 3.48
N PHE A 160 -5.41 -15.41 4.64
CA PHE A 160 -4.19 -15.76 5.38
C PHE A 160 -3.23 -16.62 4.54
N GLU A 161 -3.72 -17.69 3.90
CA GLU A 161 -2.89 -18.54 3.04
C GLU A 161 -2.23 -17.74 1.90
N LEU A 162 -3.01 -16.88 1.23
CA LEU A 162 -2.49 -16.04 0.15
C LEU A 162 -1.47 -15.04 0.67
N GLY A 163 -1.71 -14.47 1.84
CA GLY A 163 -0.83 -13.48 2.45
C GLY A 163 0.53 -14.07 2.84
N GLU A 164 0.53 -15.23 3.48
CA GLU A 164 1.77 -15.93 3.87
C GLU A 164 2.62 -16.31 2.66
N ARG A 165 1.99 -16.64 1.52
CA ARG A 165 2.70 -16.90 0.25
C ARG A 165 3.42 -15.68 -0.31
N GLY A 166 3.02 -14.47 0.10
CA GLY A 166 3.68 -13.22 -0.26
C GLY A 166 5.03 -12.99 0.42
N ILE A 167 5.26 -13.59 1.60
CA ILE A 167 6.47 -13.36 2.42
C ILE A 167 7.79 -13.56 1.64
N PRO A 168 8.04 -14.71 0.97
CA PRO A 168 9.29 -14.91 0.24
C PRO A 168 9.44 -13.93 -0.95
N LEU A 169 8.33 -13.51 -1.56
CA LEU A 169 8.34 -12.53 -2.65
C LEU A 169 8.74 -11.14 -2.14
N ALA A 170 8.14 -10.70 -1.03
CA ALA A 170 8.50 -9.45 -0.37
C ALA A 170 9.99 -9.42 0.01
N GLN A 171 10.49 -10.47 0.67
CA GLN A 171 11.91 -10.59 1.01
C GLN A 171 12.83 -10.51 -0.21
N ALA A 172 12.45 -11.14 -1.32
CA ALA A 172 13.21 -11.06 -2.56
C ALA A 172 13.18 -9.66 -3.18
N SER A 173 12.03 -8.98 -3.14
CA SER A 173 11.85 -7.62 -3.65
C SER A 173 12.67 -6.60 -2.86
N TRP A 174 12.59 -6.65 -1.53
CA TRP A 174 13.40 -5.80 -0.64
C TRP A 174 14.90 -5.91 -0.94
N ARG A 175 15.41 -7.14 -1.05
CA ARG A 175 16.82 -7.39 -1.42
C ARG A 175 17.17 -6.86 -2.81
N ARG A 176 16.26 -6.94 -3.78
CA ARG A 176 16.46 -6.40 -5.13
C ARG A 176 16.60 -4.87 -5.11
N HIS A 177 15.94 -4.20 -4.18
CA HIS A 177 16.09 -2.76 -3.95
C HIS A 177 17.31 -2.40 -3.09
N GLY A 178 18.13 -3.37 -2.68
CA GLY A 178 19.26 -3.14 -1.79
C GLY A 178 18.84 -2.84 -0.34
N LEU A 179 17.58 -3.07 0.03
CA LEU A 179 17.04 -2.78 1.35
C LEU A 179 17.07 -4.03 2.25
N ASP A 180 17.40 -3.83 3.52
CA ASP A 180 17.31 -4.85 4.55
C ASP A 180 15.85 -5.02 4.96
N TYR A 181 15.32 -6.21 4.67
CA TYR A 181 13.96 -6.60 5.04
C TYR A 181 13.74 -6.45 6.55
N GLN A 182 14.73 -6.69 7.41
CA GLN A 182 14.54 -6.57 8.86
C GLN A 182 14.26 -5.13 9.33
N LEU A 183 14.53 -4.13 8.49
CA LEU A 183 14.32 -2.72 8.83
C LEU A 183 12.89 -2.21 8.57
N ARG A 184 11.95 -3.09 8.15
CA ARG A 184 10.56 -2.71 7.78
C ARG A 184 9.85 -1.84 8.81
N ASN A 185 10.00 -2.16 10.10
CA ASN A 185 9.37 -1.37 11.16
C ASN A 185 10.02 0.02 11.28
N GLN A 186 11.36 0.12 11.27
CA GLN A 186 12.05 1.40 11.33
C GLN A 186 11.70 2.28 10.11
N PHE A 187 11.67 1.70 8.91
CA PHE A 187 11.22 2.39 7.70
C PHE A 187 9.80 2.92 7.85
N GLY A 188 8.86 2.11 8.36
CA GLY A 188 7.47 2.52 8.60
C GLY A 188 7.38 3.74 9.50
N GLN A 189 8.09 3.72 10.63
CA GLN A 189 8.09 4.84 11.57
C GLN A 189 8.74 6.10 10.98
N CYS A 190 9.83 5.95 10.23
CA CYS A 190 10.54 7.07 9.64
C CYS A 190 9.72 7.73 8.52
N LEU A 191 9.18 6.93 7.59
CA LEU A 191 8.28 7.38 6.53
C LEU A 191 7.04 8.06 7.10
N GLN A 192 6.42 7.50 8.14
CA GLN A 192 5.25 8.10 8.77
C GLN A 192 5.55 9.48 9.37
N LYS A 193 6.73 9.65 10.01
CA LYS A 193 7.16 10.95 10.54
C LYS A 193 7.43 11.96 9.44
N LEU A 194 8.09 11.55 8.36
CA LEU A 194 8.35 12.41 7.19
C LEU A 194 7.04 12.84 6.52
N LEU A 195 6.12 11.89 6.32
CA LEU A 195 4.81 12.16 5.74
C LEU A 195 4.01 13.15 6.60
N ALA A 196 3.97 12.95 7.92
CA ALA A 196 3.29 13.88 8.84
C ALA A 196 3.86 15.30 8.78
N ARG A 197 5.19 15.45 8.63
CA ARG A 197 5.83 16.76 8.50
C ARG A 197 5.46 17.44 7.18
N VAL A 198 5.58 16.73 6.06
CA VAL A 198 5.29 17.33 4.76
C VAL A 198 3.81 17.64 4.60
N ASP A 199 2.93 16.76 5.09
CA ASP A 199 1.49 16.96 5.01
C ASP A 199 1.06 18.20 5.81
N LYS A 200 1.66 18.42 6.99
CA LYS A 200 1.48 19.65 7.75
C LYS A 200 1.96 20.89 6.99
N VAL A 201 3.14 20.86 6.36
CA VAL A 201 3.67 21.99 5.57
C VAL A 201 2.75 22.32 4.39
N ILE A 202 2.26 21.30 3.68
CA ILE A 202 1.32 21.47 2.55
C ILE A 202 0.02 22.11 3.02
N GLN A 203 -0.53 21.67 4.16
CA GLN A 203 -1.74 22.24 4.74
C GLN A 203 -1.53 23.69 5.20
N GLU A 204 -0.45 24.00 5.91
CA GLU A 204 -0.13 25.34 6.39
C GLU A 204 0.10 26.34 5.25
N ARG A 205 0.63 25.87 4.12
CA ARG A 205 0.85 26.68 2.91
C ARG A 205 -0.35 26.72 1.96
N GLY A 206 -1.41 25.97 2.24
CA GLY A 206 -2.60 25.89 1.38
C GLY A 206 -2.29 25.42 -0.04
N CYS A 207 -1.32 24.52 -0.21
CA CYS A 207 -0.92 24.06 -1.53
C CYS A 207 -2.02 23.19 -2.15
N SER A 208 -2.34 23.43 -3.42
CA SER A 208 -3.30 22.59 -4.17
C SER A 208 -2.65 21.36 -4.81
N TYR A 209 -1.33 21.41 -4.96
CA TYR A 209 -0.52 20.40 -5.63
C TYR A 209 0.92 20.44 -5.13
N ALA A 210 1.54 19.27 -5.03
CA ALA A 210 2.99 19.13 -4.81
C ALA A 210 3.47 17.78 -5.33
N ASN A 211 4.73 17.72 -5.76
CA ASN A 211 5.43 16.46 -6.00
C ASN A 211 6.48 16.28 -4.92
N GLY A 212 6.80 15.04 -4.58
CA GLY A 212 7.88 14.70 -3.67
C GLY A 212 8.52 13.37 -4.04
N GLU A 213 9.71 13.13 -3.51
CA GLU A 213 10.44 11.87 -3.72
C GLU A 213 11.00 11.38 -2.39
N PHE A 214 10.53 10.22 -1.94
CA PHE A 214 11.12 9.53 -0.79
C PHE A 214 12.37 8.79 -1.24
N LEU A 215 13.48 9.03 -0.56
CA LEU A 215 14.75 8.35 -0.79
C LEU A 215 15.04 7.44 0.40
N LEU A 216 15.19 6.14 0.13
CA LEU A 216 15.36 5.10 1.15
C LEU A 216 16.67 4.34 0.94
N ASN A 217 17.45 4.20 2.00
CA ASN A 217 18.55 3.25 2.09
C ASN A 217 18.61 2.67 3.51
N ASN A 218 19.49 1.70 3.74
CA ASN A 218 19.59 0.99 5.03
C ASN A 218 20.04 1.86 6.21
N GLN A 219 20.30 3.15 6.01
CA GLN A 219 20.79 4.08 7.01
C GLN A 219 19.84 5.26 7.24
N SER A 220 18.99 5.60 6.28
CA SER A 220 18.15 6.80 6.35
C SER A 220 16.89 6.73 5.47
N CYS A 221 15.89 7.51 5.86
CA CYS A 221 14.80 7.92 4.96
C CYS A 221 14.86 9.43 4.81
N GLN A 222 14.67 9.90 3.59
CA GLN A 222 14.64 11.33 3.28
C GLN A 222 13.46 11.62 2.37
N LEU A 223 12.99 12.86 2.39
CA LEU A 223 11.99 13.36 1.44
C LEU A 223 12.59 14.56 0.72
N HIS A 224 12.69 14.45 -0.59
CA HIS A 224 13.29 15.45 -1.49
C HIS A 224 12.24 16.06 -2.41
N GLY A 225 12.58 17.21 -2.98
CA GLY A 225 11.87 17.76 -4.13
C GLY A 225 10.43 18.16 -3.87
N VAL A 226 10.03 18.37 -2.59
CA VAL A 226 8.70 18.88 -2.25
C VAL A 226 8.54 20.28 -2.82
N THR A 227 8.05 20.32 -4.05
CA THR A 227 7.88 21.56 -4.82
C THR A 227 6.40 21.86 -4.81
N PRO A 228 5.92 22.66 -3.84
CA PRO A 228 4.55 23.10 -3.89
C PRO A 228 4.37 23.97 -5.14
N ASP A 229 3.37 23.64 -5.96
CA ASP A 229 2.85 24.63 -6.90
C ASP A 229 2.10 25.67 -6.06
N VAL A 230 2.84 26.66 -5.58
CA VAL A 230 2.29 27.86 -4.95
C VAL A 230 1.50 28.70 -5.99
N TYR A 231 1.63 28.38 -7.29
CA TYR A 231 1.28 29.27 -8.40
C TYR A 231 0.35 28.66 -9.45
N ARG A 232 -0.81 28.12 -9.05
CA ARG A 232 -1.96 28.03 -9.98
C ARG A 232 -3.20 28.83 -9.59
N LEU A 233 -3.17 29.53 -8.47
CA LEU A 233 -4.22 30.47 -8.05
C LEU A 233 -3.63 31.72 -7.39
N LYS A 234 -2.72 32.42 -8.09
CA LYS A 234 -2.59 33.89 -8.06
C LYS A 234 -1.36 34.36 -8.84
N GLU A 235 -1.60 35.25 -9.79
CA GLU A 235 -0.69 36.35 -10.11
C GLU A 235 -0.07 36.94 -8.83
N LEU A 236 1.18 37.42 -8.92
CA LEU A 236 1.90 38.29 -7.96
C LEU A 236 2.78 37.64 -6.87
N VAL A 237 4.11 37.77 -7.09
CA VAL A 237 5.18 38.13 -6.12
C VAL A 237 6.11 37.01 -5.57
N ASN A 238 7.32 36.99 -6.17
CA ASN A 238 8.69 36.87 -5.60
C ASN A 238 9.12 35.76 -4.60
N ARG A 239 10.18 35.04 -5.04
CA ARG A 239 11.47 34.67 -4.37
C ARG A 239 11.55 33.57 -3.26
N ASN A 240 12.32 32.53 -3.62
CA ASN A 240 13.41 31.81 -2.94
C ASN A 240 13.25 30.96 -1.65
N HIS A 241 13.84 29.76 -1.77
CA HIS A 241 14.64 28.92 -0.84
C HIS A 241 13.99 27.87 0.11
N ASP A 242 14.09 26.61 -0.33
CA ASP A 242 14.89 25.47 0.18
C ASP A 242 15.05 25.20 1.70
N SER A 243 14.78 23.95 2.12
CA SER A 243 15.42 23.25 3.26
C SER A 243 14.93 21.79 3.40
N GLY A 244 15.83 20.83 3.17
CA GLY A 244 15.61 19.38 3.39
C GLY A 244 15.94 18.94 4.82
N SER A 245 15.21 17.95 5.34
CA SER A 245 15.42 17.34 6.66
C SER A 245 15.87 15.89 6.57
N GLN A 246 16.94 15.52 7.28
CA GLN A 246 17.50 14.17 7.35
C GLN A 246 17.16 13.50 8.71
N GLN A 247 16.81 12.20 8.71
CA GLN A 247 16.70 11.38 9.92
C GLN A 247 17.41 10.03 9.71
N THR A 248 18.21 9.63 10.70
CA THR A 248 18.92 8.35 10.77
C THR A 248 18.00 7.27 11.35
N LEU A 249 18.11 6.05 10.81
CA LEU A 249 17.41 4.85 11.27
C LEU A 249 17.93 4.34 12.62
#